data_AF-A0A5N5MMS5-F1
#
_entry.id   AF-A0A5N5MMS5-F1
#
_cell.length_a   1.000
_cell.length_b   1.000
_cell.length_c   1.000
_cell.angle_alpha   90.00
_cell.angle_beta   90.00
_cell.angle_gamma   90.00
#
_symmetry.space_group_name_H-M   'P 1'
#
loop_
_entity.id
_entity.type
_entity.pdbx_description
1 polymer ?
#
loop_
_entity_poly.entity_id
_entity_poly.type
_entity_poly.pdbx_seq_one_letter_code
_entity_poly.pdbx_strand_id
1 'polypeptide(L)'
;MSEDISTKRKEKCENCTKQCKKKQSDEAVSSLQDGDVANGEVSGQPALLSACLSCEGCVSEEETQKISQQSLQEINHVLALNKKCDTSKHKVLVVSVCPQSLPFFAVKFHLDVAVAAQKLCGFLKSVGVKYVFDTTLAASFSILESQREFVQRYRRRHSDVYAMPMFTSSCPGWIRYAEHVLGSLVTPHICTARSPQQVMGSLIKDYFTRQQKLSPDQVYHVVVAPCFDKKLEAVREEFYNSLLQTRDVDCVLTSVEILHMMEQSNVSVEDVEPVPLDHVFGEINDTSLMRHEGRGSEGFLEHILKYAAKELFGLDVNEIVYKTLRNRDFQEVVLERDGETLLQFAAVYGFRNIQTLVHRMRKGKVPYQLVEVLSCPGGCLSGRGQAEGEGGRPDRALVQQMEEVYSSLSVRLPEANPEVQRLYEDWLEGEGSPRVQQTLHTHYNNHTQSPSNTPGPDIQW
;
A
#
# COMPACT_ATOMS: atom_id res chain seq x y z
N MET A 1 -16.08 46.18 -14.55
CA MET A 1 -15.52 46.24 -15.91
C MET A 1 -14.02 46.04 -15.76
N SER A 2 -13.49 44.80 -15.90
CA SER A 2 -13.26 44.09 -17.20
C SER A 2 -12.01 44.64 -17.90
N GLU A 3 -11.09 43.92 -18.55
CA GLU A 3 -10.71 42.48 -18.71
C GLU A 3 -9.40 42.49 -19.56
N ASP A 4 -8.54 41.46 -19.71
CA ASP A 4 -8.07 40.35 -18.86
C ASP A 4 -6.64 39.98 -19.38
N ILE A 5 -5.75 39.44 -18.54
CA ILE A 5 -4.54 38.73 -19.00
C ILE A 5 -4.25 37.49 -18.13
N SER A 6 -5.04 36.44 -18.32
CA SER A 6 -4.72 35.08 -17.85
C SER A 6 -3.96 34.25 -18.89
N THR A 7 -3.43 33.10 -18.47
CA THR A 7 -2.94 31.96 -19.28
C THR A 7 -1.59 32.06 -20.04
N LYS A 8 -0.49 31.78 -19.31
CA LYS A 8 0.68 31.08 -19.90
C LYS A 8 1.27 30.04 -18.94
N ARG A 9 1.04 28.75 -19.28
CA ARG A 9 1.67 27.47 -18.83
C ARG A 9 0.67 26.40 -18.35
N LYS A 10 -0.07 25.81 -19.30
CA LYS A 10 -0.50 24.40 -19.19
C LYS A 10 0.56 23.53 -19.89
N GLU A 11 1.39 22.82 -19.14
CA GLU A 11 2.31 21.81 -19.71
C GLU A 11 2.05 20.39 -19.17
N LYS A 12 1.46 19.59 -20.06
CA LYS A 12 1.66 18.14 -20.25
C LYS A 12 1.46 17.22 -19.03
N CYS A 13 0.22 16.72 -18.91
CA CYS A 13 -0.09 15.46 -18.25
C CYS A 13 -1.17 14.69 -19.04
N GLU A 14 -0.83 14.18 -20.24
CA GLU A 14 -1.82 13.58 -21.19
C GLU A 14 -1.40 12.23 -21.81
N ASN A 15 -0.24 11.67 -21.45
CA ASN A 15 0.32 10.54 -22.22
C ASN A 15 -0.30 9.17 -21.91
N CYS A 16 -0.96 8.95 -20.76
CA CYS A 16 -1.70 7.71 -20.53
C CYS A 16 -2.96 7.63 -21.41
N THR A 17 -3.74 8.70 -21.47
CA THR A 17 -5.01 8.76 -22.21
C THR A 17 -4.80 8.57 -23.72
N LYS A 18 -3.72 9.12 -24.28
CA LYS A 18 -3.43 9.06 -25.73
C LYS A 18 -3.02 7.66 -26.20
N GLN A 19 -2.47 6.80 -25.33
CA GLN A 19 -2.05 5.46 -25.72
C GLN A 19 -3.21 4.46 -25.73
N CYS A 20 -4.21 4.61 -24.85
CA CYS A 20 -5.46 3.84 -24.91
C CYS A 20 -6.38 4.28 -26.06
N LYS A 21 -6.57 5.60 -26.26
CA LYS A 21 -7.44 6.11 -27.34
C LYS A 21 -6.99 5.67 -28.74
N LYS A 22 -5.68 5.47 -28.97
CA LYS A 22 -5.16 4.93 -30.24
C LYS A 22 -5.48 3.44 -30.48
N LYS A 23 -5.87 2.69 -29.44
CA LYS A 23 -6.35 1.29 -29.60
C LYS A 23 -7.85 1.21 -29.90
N GLN A 24 -8.62 2.24 -29.54
CA GLN A 24 -10.06 2.33 -29.82
C GLN A 24 -10.37 3.06 -31.14
N SER A 25 -9.43 3.86 -31.66
CA SER A 25 -9.64 4.62 -32.92
C SER A 25 -9.69 3.78 -34.19
N ASP A 26 -9.32 2.50 -34.13
CA ASP A 26 -9.38 1.58 -35.27
C ASP A 26 -10.71 0.79 -35.35
N GLU A 27 -11.58 0.89 -34.32
CA GLU A 27 -12.89 0.20 -34.27
C GLU A 27 -14.00 1.06 -33.62
N ALA A 28 -14.36 2.22 -34.22
CA ALA A 28 -15.73 2.77 -34.19
C ALA A 28 -15.83 4.08 -35.00
N VAL A 29 -16.60 4.05 -36.09
CA VAL A 29 -17.07 5.27 -36.78
C VAL A 29 -18.58 5.40 -36.60
N SER A 30 -19.01 6.22 -35.65
CA SER A 30 -20.30 6.92 -35.73
C SER A 30 -20.33 8.17 -34.85
N SER A 31 -20.65 9.29 -35.49
CA SER A 31 -20.88 10.61 -34.91
C SER A 31 -22.10 10.67 -34.00
N LEU A 32 -22.03 11.48 -32.93
CA LEU A 32 -23.16 12.28 -32.42
C LEU A 32 -22.63 13.58 -31.79
N GLN A 33 -23.47 14.61 -31.73
CA GLN A 33 -23.08 16.03 -31.57
C GLN A 33 -23.32 16.58 -30.14
N ASP A 34 -22.69 17.73 -29.85
CA ASP A 34 -22.86 18.51 -28.62
C ASP A 34 -24.32 18.89 -28.32
N GLY A 35 -24.63 19.00 -27.02
CA GLY A 35 -25.90 19.50 -26.51
C GLY A 35 -25.74 20.06 -25.09
N ASP A 36 -25.64 21.38 -24.99
CA ASP A 36 -25.37 22.13 -23.76
C ASP A 36 -26.67 22.44 -22.99
N VAL A 37 -26.81 21.94 -21.75
CA VAL A 37 -27.85 22.38 -20.79
C VAL A 37 -27.30 22.35 -19.36
N ALA A 38 -27.21 23.52 -18.74
CA ALA A 38 -26.98 23.63 -17.31
C ALA A 38 -28.30 23.42 -16.52
N ASN A 39 -28.26 22.54 -15.50
CA ASN A 39 -29.11 22.65 -14.31
C ASN A 39 -28.46 21.90 -13.14
N GLY A 40 -28.57 22.46 -11.94
CA GLY A 40 -27.86 21.96 -10.77
C GLY A 40 -28.63 20.89 -10.01
N GLU A 41 -28.05 19.70 -9.89
CA GLU A 41 -28.31 18.74 -8.82
C GLU A 41 -26.96 18.14 -8.38
N VAL A 42 -26.64 18.25 -7.09
CA VAL A 42 -25.42 17.66 -6.51
C VAL A 42 -25.67 16.17 -6.27
N SER A 43 -25.60 15.36 -7.33
CA SER A 43 -25.67 13.90 -7.21
C SER A 43 -24.29 13.35 -6.83
N GLY A 44 -24.25 12.64 -5.70
CA GLY A 44 -23.00 12.10 -5.16
C GLY A 44 -22.55 10.85 -5.90
N GLN A 45 -21.67 10.99 -6.90
CA GLN A 45 -20.75 9.93 -7.32
C GLN A 45 -19.29 10.41 -7.20
N PRO A 46 -18.35 9.53 -6.79
CA PRO A 46 -17.28 9.98 -5.91
C PRO A 46 -15.98 10.33 -6.64
N ALA A 47 -15.21 11.25 -6.06
CA ALA A 47 -13.85 11.63 -6.48
C ALA A 47 -12.82 10.47 -6.48
N LEU A 48 -13.19 9.27 -6.04
CA LEU A 48 -12.38 8.05 -6.07
C LEU A 48 -11.86 7.68 -7.47
N LEU A 49 -12.69 7.87 -8.52
CA LEU A 49 -12.33 7.47 -9.89
C LEU A 49 -11.44 8.48 -10.61
N SER A 50 -11.61 9.78 -10.38
CA SER A 50 -10.77 10.83 -10.97
C SER A 50 -9.43 11.00 -10.25
N ALA A 51 -9.34 10.61 -8.97
CA ALA A 51 -8.09 10.56 -8.23
C ALA A 51 -7.20 9.37 -8.66
N CYS A 52 -7.77 8.22 -9.05
CA CYS A 52 -6.97 7.10 -9.54
C CYS A 52 -6.33 7.42 -10.91
N LEU A 53 -5.21 6.75 -11.24
CA LEU A 53 -4.66 6.71 -12.61
C LEU A 53 -5.50 5.82 -13.56
N SER A 54 -6.81 5.78 -13.33
CA SER A 54 -7.78 5.09 -14.17
C SER A 54 -7.92 5.83 -15.49
N CYS A 55 -7.11 5.41 -16.46
CA CYS A 55 -7.58 5.29 -17.83
C CYS A 55 -9.01 4.72 -17.84
N GLU A 56 -9.91 5.33 -18.61
CA GLU A 56 -11.20 4.73 -18.95
C GLU A 56 -10.95 3.29 -19.45
N GLY A 57 -11.58 2.30 -18.82
CA GLY A 57 -11.37 0.88 -19.10
C GLY A 57 -10.32 0.14 -18.25
N CYS A 58 -9.70 0.78 -17.24
CA CYS A 58 -8.68 0.16 -16.38
C CYS A 58 -9.22 -0.46 -15.07
N VAL A 59 -10.54 -0.45 -14.86
CA VAL A 59 -11.29 -1.07 -13.74
C VAL A 59 -12.60 -1.64 -14.30
N SER A 60 -13.01 -2.83 -13.89
CA SER A 60 -14.29 -3.43 -14.30
C SER A 60 -15.49 -2.79 -13.58
N GLU A 61 -16.70 -3.03 -14.07
CA GLU A 61 -17.92 -2.55 -13.38
C GLU A 61 -18.06 -3.18 -11.98
N GLU A 62 -17.77 -4.48 -11.86
CA GLU A 62 -17.81 -5.21 -10.60
C GLU A 62 -16.73 -4.72 -9.61
N GLU A 63 -15.50 -4.49 -10.09
CA GLU A 63 -14.45 -3.86 -9.26
C GLU A 63 -14.87 -2.46 -8.84
N THR A 64 -15.45 -1.66 -9.74
CA THR A 64 -15.94 -0.30 -9.44
C THR A 64 -17.01 -0.31 -8.35
N GLN A 65 -17.93 -1.28 -8.38
CA GLN A 65 -18.93 -1.48 -7.33
C GLN A 65 -18.30 -1.90 -5.99
N LYS A 66 -17.36 -2.85 -6.00
CA LYS A 66 -16.64 -3.24 -4.77
C LYS A 66 -15.83 -2.09 -4.18
N ILE A 67 -15.23 -1.23 -5.03
CA ILE A 67 -14.45 -0.05 -4.61
C ILE A 67 -15.36 1.03 -4.02
N SER A 68 -16.58 1.25 -4.52
CA SER A 68 -17.50 2.24 -3.95
C SER A 68 -18.02 1.84 -2.56
N GLN A 69 -18.06 0.53 -2.27
CA GLN A 69 -18.32 -0.02 -0.92
C GLN A 69 -17.17 0.21 0.07
N GLN A 70 -15.95 0.54 -0.40
CA GLN A 70 -14.82 0.90 0.46
C GLN A 70 -14.97 2.35 0.96
N SER A 71 -15.99 2.64 1.78
CA SER A 71 -16.37 4.00 2.15
C SER A 71 -16.95 4.14 3.56
N LEU A 72 -16.99 5.38 4.06
CA LEU A 72 -17.63 5.75 5.33
C LEU A 72 -19.11 5.32 5.41
N GLN A 73 -19.82 5.31 4.27
CA GLN A 73 -21.23 4.92 4.23
C GLN A 73 -21.42 3.46 4.62
N GLU A 74 -20.52 2.57 4.17
CA GLU A 74 -20.57 1.15 4.51
C GLU A 74 -20.25 0.92 5.99
N ILE A 75 -19.23 1.60 6.55
CA ILE A 75 -18.92 1.49 7.98
C ILE A 75 -20.07 2.03 8.83
N ASN A 76 -20.66 3.15 8.46
CA ASN A 76 -21.86 3.69 9.11
C ASN A 76 -23.06 2.73 9.00
N HIS A 77 -23.19 1.99 7.89
CA HIS A 77 -24.20 0.94 7.73
C HIS A 77 -23.97 -0.22 8.72
N VAL A 78 -22.75 -0.77 8.79
CA VAL A 78 -22.40 -1.85 9.73
C VAL A 78 -22.57 -1.40 11.19
N LEU A 79 -22.12 -0.19 11.55
CA LEU A 79 -22.35 0.39 12.88
C LEU A 79 -23.84 0.57 13.20
N ALA A 80 -24.65 0.99 12.24
CA ALA A 80 -26.10 1.12 12.40
C ALA A 80 -26.82 -0.23 12.49
N LEU A 81 -26.29 -1.30 11.86
CA LEU A 81 -26.75 -2.67 12.06
C LEU A 81 -26.40 -3.18 13.47
N ASN A 82 -25.17 -2.96 13.93
CA ASN A 82 -24.72 -3.35 15.27
C ASN A 82 -25.51 -2.71 16.41
N LYS A 83 -26.08 -1.51 16.20
CA LYS A 83 -26.97 -0.83 17.16
C LYS A 83 -28.38 -1.44 17.23
N LYS A 84 -28.75 -2.34 16.30
CA LYS A 84 -30.03 -3.08 16.35
C LYS A 84 -29.86 -4.35 17.18
N CYS A 85 -30.92 -4.79 17.86
CA CYS A 85 -30.90 -5.98 18.72
C CYS A 85 -30.82 -7.34 17.98
N ASP A 86 -30.49 -7.35 16.68
CA ASP A 86 -30.35 -8.57 15.88
C ASP A 86 -28.91 -9.08 15.96
N THR A 87 -28.63 -9.90 16.98
CA THR A 87 -27.30 -10.49 17.22
C THR A 87 -26.82 -11.38 16.08
N SER A 88 -27.72 -11.88 15.20
CA SER A 88 -27.32 -12.68 14.03
C SER A 88 -26.61 -11.87 12.95
N LYS A 89 -26.79 -10.54 12.96
CA LYS A 89 -26.17 -9.59 12.01
C LYS A 89 -25.07 -8.74 12.63
N HIS A 90 -24.82 -8.90 13.93
CA HIS A 90 -23.78 -8.16 14.63
C HIS A 90 -22.39 -8.57 14.13
N LYS A 91 -21.54 -7.60 13.81
CA LYS A 91 -20.14 -7.81 13.41
C LYS A 91 -19.20 -7.14 14.41
N VAL A 92 -18.14 -7.83 14.81
CA VAL A 92 -17.09 -7.26 15.65
C VAL A 92 -16.19 -6.40 14.76
N LEU A 93 -16.28 -5.07 14.88
CA LEU A 93 -15.40 -4.18 14.13
C LEU A 93 -13.98 -4.22 14.71
N VAL A 94 -13.02 -4.47 13.82
CA VAL A 94 -11.59 -4.38 14.09
C VAL A 94 -11.02 -3.33 13.14
N VAL A 95 -10.27 -2.36 13.65
CA VAL A 95 -9.51 -1.41 12.84
C VAL A 95 -8.02 -1.71 12.96
N SER A 96 -7.29 -1.68 11.85
CA SER A 96 -5.83 -1.69 11.83
C SER A 96 -5.30 -0.43 11.16
N VAL A 97 -4.45 0.34 11.82
CA VAL A 97 -3.94 1.63 11.34
C VAL A 97 -2.54 1.47 10.75
N CYS A 98 -2.36 1.88 9.50
CA CYS A 98 -1.03 1.94 8.90
C CYS A 98 -0.13 2.92 9.68
N PRO A 99 1.12 2.56 10.04
CA PRO A 99 2.05 3.48 10.71
C PRO A 99 2.27 4.79 9.96
N GLN A 100 2.16 4.78 8.62
CA GLN A 100 2.28 5.94 7.76
C GLN A 100 1.07 6.90 7.82
N SER A 101 -0.05 6.47 8.42
CA SER A 101 -1.21 7.32 8.71
C SER A 101 -1.11 8.04 10.07
N LEU A 102 -0.33 7.52 11.02
CA LEU A 102 -0.22 8.11 12.37
C LEU A 102 0.41 9.53 12.36
N PRO A 103 1.44 9.84 11.56
CA PRO A 103 1.95 11.21 11.41
C PRO A 103 0.92 12.23 10.92
N PHE A 104 -0.04 11.83 10.07
CA PHE A 104 -1.10 12.73 9.62
C PHE A 104 -1.95 13.20 10.80
N PHE A 105 -2.41 12.26 11.64
CA PHE A 105 -3.19 12.60 12.83
C PHE A 105 -2.39 13.41 13.84
N ALA A 106 -1.11 13.07 14.05
CA ALA A 106 -0.20 13.84 14.92
C ALA A 106 -0.10 15.32 14.48
N VAL A 107 0.16 15.56 13.19
CA VAL A 107 0.27 16.92 12.64
C VAL A 107 -1.08 17.65 12.65
N LYS A 108 -2.19 16.96 12.32
CA LYS A 108 -3.54 17.57 12.29
C LYS A 108 -4.11 17.89 13.67
N PHE A 109 -3.77 17.11 14.69
CA PHE A 109 -4.21 17.34 16.07
C PHE A 109 -3.22 18.20 16.87
N HIS A 110 -2.05 18.51 16.32
CA HIS A 110 -0.95 19.19 17.02
C HIS A 110 -0.51 18.44 18.29
N LEU A 111 -0.40 17.11 18.20
CA LEU A 111 -0.07 16.20 19.30
C LEU A 111 1.14 15.31 18.93
N ASP A 112 1.85 14.84 19.95
CA ASP A 112 2.81 13.75 19.79
C ASP A 112 2.12 12.50 19.22
N VAL A 113 2.84 11.79 18.35
CA VAL A 113 2.30 10.64 17.59
C VAL A 113 1.69 9.55 18.46
N ALA A 114 2.25 9.28 19.64
CA ALA A 114 1.68 8.34 20.60
C ALA A 114 0.33 8.81 21.16
N VAL A 115 0.21 10.09 21.52
CA VAL A 115 -1.04 10.68 22.03
C VAL A 115 -2.08 10.77 20.90
N ALA A 116 -1.68 11.15 19.69
CA ALA A 116 -2.55 11.20 18.52
C ALA A 116 -3.13 9.81 18.18
N ALA A 117 -2.31 8.75 18.24
CA ALA A 117 -2.76 7.38 18.06
C ALA A 117 -3.73 6.93 19.17
N GLN A 118 -3.47 7.30 20.42
CA GLN A 118 -4.38 6.99 21.53
C GLN A 118 -5.72 7.73 21.45
N LYS A 119 -5.70 9.00 21.02
CA LYS A 119 -6.91 9.79 20.72
C LYS A 119 -7.68 9.18 19.55
N LEU A 120 -7.00 8.77 18.48
CA LEU A 120 -7.62 8.05 17.36
C LEU A 120 -8.28 6.73 17.82
N CYS A 121 -7.57 5.93 18.63
CA CYS A 121 -8.11 4.70 19.20
C CYS A 121 -9.36 4.95 20.08
N GLY A 122 -9.31 5.97 20.95
CA GLY A 122 -10.44 6.38 21.77
C GLY A 122 -11.66 6.80 20.95
N PHE A 123 -11.45 7.56 19.87
CA PHE A 123 -12.52 7.96 18.95
C PHE A 123 -13.14 6.74 18.24
N LEU A 124 -12.30 5.87 17.69
CA LEU A 124 -12.77 4.65 17.01
C LEU A 124 -13.58 3.76 17.96
N LYS A 125 -13.11 3.59 19.21
CA LYS A 125 -13.84 2.83 20.23
C LYS A 125 -15.15 3.52 20.63
N SER A 126 -15.20 4.85 20.70
CA SER A 126 -16.43 5.59 21.05
C SER A 126 -17.53 5.48 19.99
N VAL A 127 -17.18 5.36 18.70
CA VAL A 127 -18.16 5.14 17.62
C VAL A 127 -18.64 3.69 17.48
N GLY A 128 -17.94 2.74 18.12
CA GLY A 128 -18.34 1.32 18.20
C GLY A 128 -17.33 0.30 17.67
N VAL A 129 -16.08 0.70 17.38
CA VAL A 129 -15.00 -0.25 17.05
C VAL A 129 -14.59 -1.01 18.32
N LYS A 130 -14.40 -2.32 18.22
CA LYS A 130 -14.02 -3.13 19.40
C LYS A 130 -12.51 -3.12 19.64
N TYR A 131 -11.73 -3.37 18.59
CA TYR A 131 -10.28 -3.49 18.64
C TYR A 131 -9.61 -2.56 17.61
N VAL A 132 -8.52 -1.91 17.99
CA VAL A 132 -7.74 -0.97 17.19
C VAL A 132 -6.25 -1.33 17.30
N PHE A 133 -5.68 -1.85 16.22
CA PHE A 133 -4.27 -2.25 16.11
C PHE A 133 -3.48 -1.27 15.24
N ASP A 134 -2.16 -1.36 15.26
CA ASP A 134 -1.31 -0.83 14.18
C ASP A 134 -0.77 -1.96 13.29
N THR A 135 -0.33 -1.65 12.06
CA THR A 135 0.16 -2.68 11.11
C THR A 135 1.68 -2.91 11.13
N THR A 136 2.43 -2.45 12.14
CA THR A 136 3.90 -2.63 12.19
C THR A 136 4.29 -4.10 12.37
N LEU A 137 3.54 -4.84 13.20
CA LEU A 137 3.73 -6.28 13.36
C LEU A 137 3.54 -7.02 12.02
N ALA A 138 2.50 -6.64 11.25
CA ALA A 138 2.27 -7.19 9.91
C ALA A 138 3.34 -6.78 8.88
N ALA A 139 3.85 -5.54 8.97
CA ALA A 139 4.92 -5.06 8.09
C ALA A 139 6.23 -5.84 8.29
N SER A 140 6.48 -6.34 9.51
CA SER A 140 7.63 -7.18 9.82
C SER A 140 7.67 -8.44 8.94
N PHE A 141 6.54 -9.14 8.77
CA PHE A 141 6.45 -10.33 7.90
C PHE A 141 6.67 -9.99 6.42
N SER A 142 6.03 -8.92 5.92
CA SER A 142 6.21 -8.47 4.53
C SER A 142 7.68 -8.17 4.22
N ILE A 143 8.41 -7.57 5.16
CA ILE A 143 9.85 -7.31 5.03
C ILE A 143 10.64 -8.63 5.04
N LEU A 144 10.44 -9.48 6.04
CA LEU A 144 11.18 -10.75 6.19
C LEU A 144 10.96 -11.70 5.00
N GLU A 145 9.72 -11.85 4.51
CA GLU A 145 9.48 -12.68 3.33
C GLU A 145 10.06 -12.05 2.06
N SER A 146 10.06 -10.72 1.92
CA SER A 146 10.72 -10.06 0.77
C SER A 146 12.25 -10.23 0.81
N GLN A 147 12.87 -10.16 1.99
CA GLN A 147 14.30 -10.44 2.19
C GLN A 147 14.65 -11.88 1.77
N ARG A 148 13.90 -12.86 2.30
CA ARG A 148 14.08 -14.29 2.01
C ARG A 148 13.87 -14.59 0.52
N GLU A 149 12.81 -14.06 -0.08
CA GLU A 149 12.50 -14.25 -1.49
C GLU A 149 13.61 -13.66 -2.39
N PHE A 150 14.10 -12.45 -2.08
CA PHE A 150 15.21 -11.86 -2.82
C PHE A 150 16.46 -12.75 -2.80
N VAL A 151 16.86 -13.25 -1.63
CA VAL A 151 18.03 -14.14 -1.48
C VAL A 151 17.84 -15.46 -2.23
N GLN A 152 16.63 -16.04 -2.18
CA GLN A 152 16.30 -17.24 -2.95
C GLN A 152 16.38 -17.00 -4.46
N ARG A 153 15.78 -15.92 -4.97
CA ARG A 153 15.86 -15.49 -6.38
C ARG A 153 17.31 -15.27 -6.80
N TYR A 154 18.09 -14.53 -6.01
CA TYR A 154 19.50 -14.25 -6.30
C TYR A 154 20.35 -15.54 -6.41
N ARG A 155 20.14 -16.50 -5.51
CA ARG A 155 20.85 -17.80 -5.55
C ARG A 155 20.53 -18.60 -6.83
N ARG A 156 19.33 -18.48 -7.41
CA ARG A 156 18.92 -19.17 -8.66
C ARG A 156 18.98 -18.33 -9.95
N ARG A 157 19.50 -17.10 -9.91
CA ARG A 157 19.48 -16.14 -11.05
C ARG A 157 20.12 -16.62 -12.36
N HIS A 158 20.98 -17.63 -12.32
CA HIS A 158 21.62 -18.20 -13.53
C HIS A 158 20.79 -19.32 -14.18
N SER A 159 19.76 -19.83 -13.51
CA SER A 159 18.88 -20.91 -13.98
C SER A 159 17.40 -20.52 -14.10
N ASP A 160 17.00 -19.37 -13.56
CA ASP A 160 15.65 -18.82 -13.61
C ASP A 160 15.69 -17.40 -14.21
N VAL A 161 15.17 -17.25 -15.43
CA VAL A 161 15.17 -15.97 -16.16
C VAL A 161 14.25 -14.91 -15.56
N TYR A 162 13.36 -15.30 -14.63
CA TYR A 162 12.44 -14.39 -13.94
C TYR A 162 12.91 -14.06 -12.51
N ALA A 163 14.05 -14.60 -12.09
CA ALA A 163 14.62 -14.33 -10.77
C ALA A 163 15.08 -12.87 -10.60
N MET A 164 15.57 -12.24 -11.67
CA MET A 164 16.09 -10.86 -11.65
C MET A 164 15.57 -10.05 -12.83
N PRO A 165 15.36 -8.73 -12.69
CA PRO A 165 15.26 -7.99 -11.43
C PRO A 165 14.11 -8.51 -10.55
N MET A 166 14.12 -8.16 -9.26
CA MET A 166 12.96 -8.29 -8.37
C MET A 166 12.34 -6.91 -8.10
N PHE A 167 11.02 -6.78 -8.21
CA PHE A 167 10.26 -5.57 -7.89
C PHE A 167 9.51 -5.73 -6.56
N THR A 168 9.50 -4.71 -5.71
CA THR A 168 8.67 -4.75 -4.49
C THR A 168 7.16 -4.70 -4.82
N SER A 169 6.35 -5.24 -3.92
CA SER A 169 4.92 -5.52 -4.13
C SER A 169 3.96 -4.64 -3.32
N SER A 170 4.44 -3.98 -2.26
CA SER A 170 3.59 -3.33 -1.25
C SER A 170 2.71 -2.17 -1.72
N CYS A 171 2.98 -1.61 -2.92
CA CYS A 171 2.25 -0.49 -3.50
C CYS A 171 1.20 -0.94 -4.54
N PRO A 172 -0.11 -0.86 -4.26
CA PRO A 172 -1.13 -1.42 -5.14
C PRO A 172 -1.25 -0.69 -6.48
N GLY A 173 -0.99 0.62 -6.52
CA GLY A 173 -0.95 1.37 -7.78
C GLY A 173 0.18 0.94 -8.72
N TRP A 174 1.30 0.43 -8.17
CA TRP A 174 2.37 -0.17 -8.97
C TRP A 174 1.94 -1.54 -9.48
N ILE A 175 1.41 -2.41 -8.61
CA ILE A 175 0.88 -3.72 -8.99
C ILE A 175 -0.16 -3.59 -10.12
N ARG A 176 -1.15 -2.72 -9.97
CA ARG A 176 -2.20 -2.50 -10.98
C ARG A 176 -1.62 -2.05 -12.32
N TYR A 177 -0.62 -1.16 -12.30
CA TYR A 177 0.07 -0.74 -13.52
C TYR A 177 0.88 -1.87 -14.16
N ALA A 178 1.55 -2.69 -13.35
CA ALA A 178 2.30 -3.84 -13.82
C ALA A 178 1.38 -4.86 -14.50
N GLU A 179 0.31 -5.29 -13.85
CA GLU A 179 -0.63 -6.31 -14.37
C GLU A 179 -1.38 -5.87 -15.63
N HIS A 180 -1.85 -4.60 -15.70
CA HIS A 180 -2.68 -4.12 -16.80
C HIS A 180 -1.91 -3.51 -17.97
N VAL A 181 -0.71 -2.96 -17.75
CA VAL A 181 0.02 -2.19 -18.79
C VAL A 181 1.38 -2.81 -19.15
N LEU A 182 2.00 -3.57 -18.24
CA LEU A 182 3.30 -4.19 -18.47
C LEU A 182 3.20 -5.70 -18.71
N GLY A 183 2.22 -6.37 -18.09
CA GLY A 183 1.98 -7.80 -18.21
C GLY A 183 3.24 -8.62 -17.91
N SER A 184 3.50 -9.61 -18.75
CA SER A 184 4.62 -10.56 -18.61
C SER A 184 6.01 -9.93 -18.59
N LEU A 185 6.16 -8.66 -18.99
CA LEU A 185 7.41 -7.90 -18.83
C LEU A 185 7.78 -7.68 -17.35
N VAL A 186 6.81 -7.71 -16.44
CA VAL A 186 7.01 -7.36 -15.02
C VAL A 186 6.39 -8.36 -14.05
N THR A 187 5.21 -8.91 -14.32
CA THR A 187 4.51 -9.77 -13.35
C THR A 187 5.33 -10.95 -12.81
N PRO A 188 6.21 -11.65 -13.56
CA PRO A 188 7.05 -12.72 -12.99
C PRO A 188 8.15 -12.20 -12.03
N HIS A 189 8.53 -10.94 -12.20
CA HIS A 189 9.59 -10.26 -11.45
C HIS A 189 9.09 -9.60 -10.15
N ILE A 190 7.78 -9.59 -9.89
CA ILE A 190 7.22 -8.99 -8.65
C ILE A 190 7.44 -9.95 -7.47
N CYS A 191 7.88 -9.41 -6.33
CA CYS A 191 7.95 -10.09 -5.04
C CYS A 191 6.58 -10.68 -4.66
N THR A 192 6.52 -11.96 -4.33
CA THR A 192 5.27 -12.65 -3.98
C THR A 192 4.81 -12.37 -2.56
N ALA A 193 5.67 -11.86 -1.67
CA ALA A 193 5.29 -11.45 -0.33
C ALA A 193 4.13 -10.43 -0.36
N ARG A 194 3.08 -10.70 0.43
CA ARG A 194 1.90 -9.84 0.59
C ARG A 194 2.29 -8.51 1.24
N SER A 195 1.55 -7.44 0.93
CA SER A 195 1.75 -6.15 1.59
C SER A 195 1.34 -6.19 3.06
N PRO A 196 1.80 -5.24 3.90
CA PRO A 196 1.47 -5.18 5.32
C PRO A 196 -0.04 -5.15 5.60
N GLN A 197 -0.84 -4.56 4.71
CA GLN A 197 -2.30 -4.56 4.81
C GLN A 197 -2.87 -5.99 4.76
N GLN A 198 -2.40 -6.79 3.80
CA GLN A 198 -2.98 -8.11 3.55
C GLN A 198 -2.42 -9.15 4.52
N VAL A 199 -1.16 -9.02 4.95
CA VAL A 199 -0.64 -9.77 6.11
C VAL A 199 -1.50 -9.48 7.35
N MET A 200 -1.81 -8.21 7.63
CA MET A 200 -2.64 -7.85 8.78
C MET A 200 -4.05 -8.43 8.64
N GLY A 201 -4.61 -8.39 7.43
CA GLY A 201 -5.90 -9.00 7.12
C GLY A 201 -5.93 -10.49 7.46
N SER A 202 -4.96 -11.25 6.96
CA SER A 202 -4.85 -12.68 7.27
C SER A 202 -4.58 -12.92 8.77
N LEU A 203 -3.75 -12.12 9.45
CA LEU A 203 -3.49 -12.23 10.89
C LEU A 203 -4.76 -12.03 11.72
N ILE A 204 -5.56 -11.00 11.40
CA ILE A 204 -6.81 -10.70 12.07
C ILE A 204 -7.87 -11.77 11.79
N LYS A 205 -8.01 -12.21 10.53
CA LYS A 205 -9.05 -13.16 10.11
C LYS A 205 -8.73 -14.61 10.47
N ASP A 206 -7.47 -15.00 10.67
CA ASP A 206 -7.08 -16.36 11.03
C ASP A 206 -6.63 -16.51 12.49
N TYR A 207 -5.58 -15.81 12.93
CA TYR A 207 -5.00 -16.02 14.26
C TYR A 207 -5.84 -15.36 15.36
N PHE A 208 -6.14 -14.07 15.20
CA PHE A 208 -6.85 -13.29 16.20
C PHE A 208 -8.29 -13.77 16.42
N THR A 209 -9.05 -14.02 15.35
CA THR A 209 -10.40 -14.63 15.43
C THR A 209 -10.42 -15.92 16.23
N ARG A 210 -9.46 -16.84 16.00
CA ARG A 210 -9.31 -18.08 16.77
C ARG A 210 -9.06 -17.82 18.26
N GLN A 211 -8.18 -16.87 18.60
CA GLN A 211 -7.95 -16.49 20.01
C GLN A 211 -9.22 -15.91 20.65
N GLN A 212 -9.96 -15.06 19.93
CA GLN A 212 -11.21 -14.44 20.39
C GLN A 212 -12.42 -15.40 20.38
N LYS A 213 -12.26 -16.63 19.87
CA LYS A 213 -13.33 -17.63 19.66
C LYS A 213 -14.46 -17.11 18.76
N LEU A 214 -14.10 -16.31 17.76
CA LEU A 214 -14.98 -15.79 16.71
C LEU A 214 -14.75 -16.55 15.40
N SER A 215 -15.77 -16.65 14.55
CA SER A 215 -15.56 -17.03 13.15
C SER A 215 -15.07 -15.84 12.32
N PRO A 216 -14.33 -16.04 11.22
CA PRO A 216 -13.74 -14.93 10.47
C PRO A 216 -14.77 -13.99 9.82
N ASP A 217 -15.95 -14.51 9.49
CA ASP A 217 -17.08 -13.74 8.96
C ASP A 217 -17.75 -12.86 10.04
N GLN A 218 -17.62 -13.19 11.34
CA GLN A 218 -18.15 -12.37 12.44
C GLN A 218 -17.32 -11.10 12.66
N VAL A 219 -16.08 -11.05 12.20
CA VAL A 219 -15.23 -9.87 12.26
C VAL A 219 -15.39 -9.04 10.99
N TYR A 220 -15.59 -7.73 11.15
CA TYR A 220 -15.51 -6.77 10.05
C TYR A 220 -14.21 -5.97 10.20
N HIS A 221 -13.21 -6.30 9.37
CA HIS A 221 -11.86 -5.75 9.45
C HIS A 221 -11.70 -4.55 8.53
N VAL A 222 -11.35 -3.42 9.14
CA VAL A 222 -11.16 -2.12 8.52
C VAL A 222 -9.68 -1.75 8.59
N VAL A 223 -9.11 -1.23 7.50
CA VAL A 223 -7.74 -0.68 7.51
C VAL A 223 -7.78 0.83 7.29
N VAL A 224 -7.08 1.59 8.14
CA VAL A 224 -6.86 3.03 7.96
C VAL A 224 -5.52 3.22 7.27
N ALA A 225 -5.56 3.70 6.03
CA ALA A 225 -4.41 3.75 5.12
C ALA A 225 -4.11 5.17 4.60
N PRO A 226 -2.86 5.48 4.21
CA PRO A 226 -2.50 6.80 3.69
C PRO A 226 -2.92 7.01 2.22
N CYS A 227 -3.46 5.99 1.53
CA CYS A 227 -3.66 6.02 0.08
C CYS A 227 -4.94 5.30 -0.36
N PHE A 228 -5.66 5.88 -1.32
CA PHE A 228 -6.84 5.27 -1.96
C PHE A 228 -6.53 3.95 -2.67
N ASP A 229 -5.32 3.77 -3.22
CA ASP A 229 -4.94 2.53 -3.93
C ASP A 229 -5.03 1.29 -3.03
N LYS A 230 -4.98 1.44 -1.69
CA LYS A 230 -5.18 0.34 -0.74
C LYS A 230 -6.61 -0.22 -0.76
N LYS A 231 -7.60 0.56 -1.19
CA LYS A 231 -8.97 0.10 -1.50
C LYS A 231 -8.98 -0.86 -2.69
N LEU A 232 -8.16 -0.59 -3.72
CA LEU A 232 -7.99 -1.50 -4.88
C LEU A 232 -7.40 -2.85 -4.45
N GLU A 233 -6.49 -2.83 -3.46
CA GLU A 233 -5.90 -4.06 -2.93
C GLU A 233 -6.90 -4.89 -2.11
N ALA A 234 -7.76 -4.25 -1.31
CA ALA A 234 -8.75 -4.95 -0.47
C ALA A 234 -9.85 -5.67 -1.29
N VAL A 235 -10.22 -5.13 -2.45
CA VAL A 235 -11.29 -5.74 -3.28
C VAL A 235 -10.82 -6.92 -4.12
N ARG A 236 -9.50 -7.18 -4.21
CA ARG A 236 -8.91 -8.28 -5.01
C ARG A 236 -9.47 -9.65 -4.63
N GLU A 237 -9.69 -10.47 -5.65
CA GLU A 237 -10.25 -11.82 -5.46
C GLU A 237 -9.26 -12.80 -4.84
N GLU A 238 -7.93 -12.57 -4.98
CA GLU A 238 -6.91 -13.39 -4.32
C GLU A 238 -6.95 -13.28 -2.77
N PHE A 239 -7.68 -12.29 -2.23
CA PHE A 239 -7.87 -12.05 -0.80
C PHE A 239 -9.32 -12.24 -0.33
N TYR A 240 -10.16 -12.90 -1.15
CA TYR A 240 -11.51 -13.32 -0.78
C TYR A 240 -11.57 -14.83 -0.50
N ASN A 241 -12.01 -15.19 0.70
CA ASN A 241 -12.24 -16.58 1.08
C ASN A 241 -13.69 -16.96 0.75
N SER A 242 -13.87 -17.70 -0.35
CA SER A 242 -15.20 -18.13 -0.83
C SER A 242 -15.90 -19.15 0.07
N LEU A 243 -15.16 -19.94 0.87
CA LEU A 243 -15.72 -20.90 1.83
C LEU A 243 -16.30 -20.20 3.07
N LEU A 244 -15.63 -19.14 3.53
CA LEU A 244 -16.03 -18.34 4.68
C LEU A 244 -16.84 -17.08 4.30
N GLN A 245 -17.01 -16.83 3.00
CA GLN A 245 -17.68 -15.66 2.42
C GLN A 245 -17.19 -14.31 2.99
N THR A 246 -15.88 -14.17 3.22
CA THR A 246 -15.27 -12.98 3.83
C THR A 246 -13.93 -12.62 3.20
N ARG A 247 -13.50 -11.37 3.35
CA ARG A 247 -12.20 -10.87 2.88
C ARG A 247 -11.18 -10.82 4.02
N ASP A 248 -9.90 -10.85 3.69
CA ASP A 248 -8.82 -10.53 4.63
C ASP A 248 -8.96 -9.08 5.17
N VAL A 249 -9.39 -8.15 4.31
CA VAL A 249 -9.76 -6.77 4.66
C VAL A 249 -11.13 -6.46 4.05
N ASP A 250 -12.13 -6.15 4.86
CA ASP A 250 -13.50 -5.90 4.40
C ASP A 250 -13.68 -4.45 3.89
N CYS A 251 -13.03 -3.48 4.55
CA CYS A 251 -13.07 -2.07 4.16
C CYS A 251 -11.73 -1.36 4.37
N VAL A 252 -11.38 -0.43 3.49
CA VAL A 252 -10.25 0.50 3.68
C VAL A 252 -10.77 1.94 3.70
N LEU A 253 -10.42 2.67 4.76
CA LEU A 253 -10.61 4.12 4.85
C LEU A 253 -9.26 4.84 4.77
N THR A 254 -9.29 6.05 4.23
CA THR A 254 -8.13 6.94 4.23
C THR A 254 -8.04 7.77 5.51
N SER A 255 -6.84 8.29 5.82
CA SER A 255 -6.64 9.16 6.99
C SER A 255 -7.57 10.39 6.98
N VAL A 256 -7.84 10.97 5.80
CA VAL A 256 -8.82 12.07 5.62
C VAL A 256 -10.27 11.61 5.81
N GLU A 257 -10.66 10.41 5.38
CA GLU A 257 -12.01 9.88 5.65
C GLU A 257 -12.26 9.69 7.14
N ILE A 258 -11.26 9.24 7.91
CA ILE A 258 -11.36 9.15 9.37
C ILE A 258 -11.49 10.54 10.01
N LEU A 259 -10.71 11.53 9.58
CA LEU A 259 -10.86 12.92 10.05
C LEU A 259 -12.27 13.44 9.77
N HIS A 260 -12.80 13.18 8.57
CA HIS A 260 -14.18 13.55 8.23
C HIS A 260 -15.23 12.80 9.06
N MET A 261 -14.97 11.56 9.47
CA MET A 261 -15.83 10.83 10.40
C MET A 261 -15.89 11.49 11.79
N MET A 262 -14.78 12.06 12.27
CA MET A 262 -14.75 12.84 13.52
C MET A 262 -15.57 14.13 13.40
N GLU A 263 -15.39 14.87 12.29
CA GLU A 263 -16.17 16.07 11.97
C GLU A 263 -17.68 15.78 11.93
N GLN A 264 -18.09 14.73 11.19
CA GLN A 264 -19.48 14.29 11.10
C GLN A 264 -20.07 13.84 12.44
N SER A 265 -19.23 13.35 13.36
CA SER A 265 -19.63 12.95 14.71
C SER A 265 -19.74 14.15 15.68
N ASN A 266 -19.31 15.34 15.26
CA ASN A 266 -19.20 16.54 16.09
C ASN A 266 -18.39 16.29 17.38
N VAL A 267 -17.26 15.59 17.25
CA VAL A 267 -16.33 15.25 18.34
C VAL A 267 -15.00 15.97 18.11
N SER A 268 -14.59 16.81 19.05
CA SER A 268 -13.26 17.43 19.03
C SER A 268 -12.22 16.46 19.58
N VAL A 269 -10.96 16.53 19.10
CA VAL A 269 -9.90 15.62 19.56
C VAL A 269 -9.57 15.81 21.04
N GLU A 270 -9.78 17.03 21.56
CA GLU A 270 -9.64 17.41 22.96
C GLU A 270 -10.58 16.57 23.85
N ASP A 271 -11.83 16.37 23.42
CA ASP A 271 -12.90 15.70 24.16
C ASP A 271 -12.79 14.17 24.18
N VAL A 272 -11.96 13.58 23.31
CA VAL A 272 -11.78 12.13 23.21
C VAL A 272 -10.86 11.62 24.32
N GLU A 273 -11.31 10.67 25.14
CA GLU A 273 -10.42 10.01 26.11
C GLU A 273 -9.32 9.21 25.37
N PRO A 274 -8.02 9.41 25.66
CA PRO A 274 -6.95 8.65 25.04
C PRO A 274 -6.96 7.19 25.50
N VAL A 275 -7.01 6.24 24.56
CA VAL A 275 -6.99 4.79 24.84
C VAL A 275 -5.78 4.16 24.15
N PRO A 276 -4.97 3.32 24.82
CA PRO A 276 -3.94 2.52 24.15
C PRO A 276 -4.49 1.72 22.96
N LEU A 277 -3.67 1.49 21.95
CA LEU A 277 -3.99 0.52 20.91
C LEU A 277 -4.01 -0.89 21.52
N ASP A 278 -4.85 -1.76 20.98
CA ASP A 278 -4.88 -3.16 21.36
C ASP A 278 -3.65 -3.89 20.80
N HIS A 279 -3.16 -4.91 21.50
CA HIS A 279 -2.09 -5.78 21.03
C HIS A 279 -2.64 -7.15 20.65
N VAL A 280 -2.08 -7.79 19.61
CA VAL A 280 -2.60 -9.06 19.08
C VAL A 280 -2.57 -10.18 20.13
N PHE A 281 -1.65 -10.14 21.10
CA PHE A 281 -1.57 -11.08 22.23
C PHE A 281 -2.38 -10.67 23.47
N GLY A 282 -3.03 -9.50 23.47
CA GLY A 282 -3.81 -8.97 24.60
C GLY A 282 -3.01 -8.44 25.80
N GLU A 283 -1.75 -8.84 25.97
CA GLU A 283 -0.85 -8.30 27.01
C GLU A 283 -0.25 -6.95 26.57
N ILE A 284 -0.62 -5.87 27.25
CA ILE A 284 -0.07 -4.53 27.01
C ILE A 284 1.23 -4.36 27.82
N ASN A 285 2.33 -4.89 27.29
CA ASN A 285 3.65 -4.80 27.93
C ASN A 285 4.49 -3.59 27.42
N ASP A 286 4.21 -3.09 26.21
CA ASP A 286 4.91 -1.96 25.59
C ASP A 286 3.96 -1.19 24.63
N THR A 287 3.52 0.00 25.04
CA THR A 287 2.64 0.87 24.22
C THR A 287 3.40 1.82 23.31
N SER A 288 4.73 1.70 23.20
CA SER A 288 5.51 2.63 22.40
C SER A 288 5.36 2.34 20.90
N LEU A 289 4.97 3.38 20.16
CA LEU A 289 4.91 3.31 18.71
C LEU A 289 6.33 3.25 18.14
N MET A 290 6.51 2.35 17.19
CA MET A 290 7.79 2.11 16.54
C MET A 290 7.64 2.16 15.02
N ARG A 291 8.77 2.32 14.34
CA ARG A 291 8.89 2.11 12.91
C ARG A 291 9.97 1.08 12.62
N HIS A 292 9.96 0.56 11.41
CA HIS A 292 11.10 -0.19 10.90
C HIS A 292 12.26 0.75 10.53
N GLU A 293 13.46 0.17 10.49
CA GLU A 293 14.62 0.86 9.94
C GLU A 293 14.38 1.18 8.46
N GLY A 294 14.95 2.29 8.00
CA GLY A 294 14.67 2.84 6.69
C GLY A 294 14.90 4.34 6.67
N ARG A 295 15.50 4.82 5.56
CA ARG A 295 15.53 6.25 5.20
C ARG A 295 14.16 6.84 4.85
N GLY A 296 13.16 5.99 4.56
CA GLY A 296 11.79 6.40 4.26
C GLY A 296 10.77 5.46 4.94
N SER A 297 9.49 5.73 4.74
CA SER A 297 8.39 5.05 5.44
C SER A 297 8.12 3.59 5.04
N GLU A 298 8.74 3.10 3.97
CA GLU A 298 8.58 1.72 3.51
C GLU A 298 9.67 0.78 4.08
N GLY A 299 10.94 1.20 4.03
CA GLY A 299 12.10 0.47 4.55
C GLY A 299 12.56 -0.77 3.74
N PHE A 300 11.76 -1.31 2.83
CA PHE A 300 12.03 -2.61 2.17
C PHE A 300 13.40 -2.67 1.49
N LEU A 301 13.81 -1.65 0.72
CA LEU A 301 15.12 -1.66 0.03
C LEU A 301 16.29 -1.82 1.01
N GLU A 302 16.26 -1.08 2.12
CA GLU A 302 17.31 -1.07 3.14
C GLU A 302 17.39 -2.42 3.87
N HIS A 303 16.24 -2.94 4.30
CA HIS A 303 16.13 -4.27 4.90
C HIS A 303 16.62 -5.40 3.98
N ILE A 304 16.18 -5.41 2.71
CA ILE A 304 16.59 -6.42 1.73
C ILE A 304 18.09 -6.30 1.42
N LEU A 305 18.65 -5.09 1.35
CA LEU A 305 20.08 -4.91 1.10
C LEU A 305 20.92 -5.44 2.28
N LYS A 306 20.59 -5.05 3.52
CA LYS A 306 21.33 -5.47 4.71
C LYS A 306 21.28 -6.99 4.90
N TYR A 307 20.10 -7.60 4.75
CA TYR A 307 19.94 -9.05 4.79
C TYR A 307 20.72 -9.76 3.67
N ALA A 308 20.57 -9.31 2.42
CA ALA A 308 21.26 -9.92 1.29
C ALA A 308 22.79 -9.76 1.36
N ALA A 309 23.31 -8.63 1.85
CA ALA A 309 24.73 -8.40 2.07
C ALA A 309 25.34 -9.45 3.01
N LYS A 310 24.62 -9.73 4.10
CA LYS A 310 24.99 -10.74 5.10
C LYS A 310 24.88 -12.16 4.53
N GLU A 311 23.70 -12.53 4.01
CA GLU A 311 23.36 -13.90 3.58
C GLU A 311 24.04 -14.39 2.30
N LEU A 312 24.49 -13.47 1.44
CA LEU A 312 25.12 -13.82 0.17
C LEU A 312 26.64 -13.59 0.19
N PHE A 313 27.13 -12.64 0.99
CA PHE A 313 28.52 -12.18 0.92
C PHE A 313 29.26 -12.12 2.27
N GLY A 314 28.56 -12.34 3.39
CA GLY A 314 29.14 -12.26 4.73
C GLY A 314 29.45 -10.83 5.18
N LEU A 315 28.70 -9.83 4.68
CA LEU A 315 28.95 -8.41 4.94
C LEU A 315 27.84 -7.82 5.84
N ASP A 316 28.21 -7.38 7.04
CA ASP A 316 27.34 -6.57 7.91
C ASP A 316 27.37 -5.10 7.45
N VAL A 317 26.25 -4.61 6.91
CA VAL A 317 26.12 -3.24 6.36
C VAL A 317 25.35 -2.37 7.34
N ASN A 318 26.04 -1.43 7.99
CA ASN A 318 25.42 -0.51 8.96
C ASN A 318 24.78 0.70 8.26
N GLU A 319 25.50 1.34 7.34
CA GLU A 319 25.07 2.56 6.63
C GLU A 319 24.88 2.31 5.14
N ILE A 320 23.88 2.97 4.55
CA ILE A 320 23.56 2.87 3.12
C ILE A 320 23.70 4.24 2.45
N VAL A 321 24.55 4.31 1.43
CA VAL A 321 24.75 5.54 0.64
C VAL A 321 23.79 5.58 -0.55
N TYR A 322 22.84 6.50 -0.51
CA TYR A 322 21.87 6.73 -1.59
C TYR A 322 22.38 7.77 -2.60
N LYS A 323 22.62 7.33 -3.83
CA LYS A 323 22.99 8.19 -4.96
C LYS A 323 21.75 8.65 -5.73
N THR A 324 21.46 9.94 -5.69
CA THR A 324 20.37 10.54 -6.48
C THR A 324 20.69 10.51 -7.97
N LEU A 325 19.85 9.87 -8.79
CA LEU A 325 20.07 9.75 -10.24
C LEU A 325 19.35 10.84 -11.06
N ARG A 326 18.13 11.21 -10.68
CA ARG A 326 17.29 12.17 -11.42
C ARG A 326 16.65 13.22 -10.54
N ASN A 327 16.17 12.79 -9.37
CA ASN A 327 15.47 13.59 -8.37
C ASN A 327 15.42 12.78 -7.07
N ARG A 328 14.91 13.38 -5.97
CA ARG A 328 14.78 12.72 -4.65
C ARG A 328 14.06 11.36 -4.71
N ASP A 329 13.20 11.17 -5.71
CA ASP A 329 12.34 10.01 -5.94
C ASP A 329 12.91 8.99 -6.95
N PHE A 330 14.17 9.15 -7.41
CA PHE A 330 14.88 8.13 -8.18
C PHE A 330 16.33 8.06 -7.73
N GLN A 331 16.61 7.06 -6.90
CA GLN A 331 17.89 6.88 -6.22
C GLN A 331 18.43 5.47 -6.44
N GLU A 332 19.74 5.35 -6.40
CA GLU A 332 20.53 4.13 -6.58
C GLU A 332 21.34 3.86 -5.32
N VAL A 333 21.48 2.58 -4.98
CA VAL A 333 22.32 2.08 -3.89
C VAL A 333 23.22 0.99 -4.46
N VAL A 334 24.51 1.04 -4.15
CA VAL A 334 25.50 0.08 -4.63
C VAL A 334 26.27 -0.48 -3.44
N LEU A 335 26.34 -1.80 -3.34
CA LEU A 335 27.24 -2.52 -2.44
C LEU A 335 28.43 -3.01 -3.24
N GLU A 336 29.63 -2.57 -2.85
CA GLU A 336 30.88 -2.93 -3.52
C GLU A 336 31.84 -3.60 -2.53
N ARG A 337 32.66 -4.53 -3.04
CA ARG A 337 33.79 -5.11 -2.31
C ARG A 337 34.98 -5.26 -3.26
N ASP A 338 36.14 -4.78 -2.85
CA ASP A 338 37.40 -4.86 -3.62
C ASP A 338 37.31 -4.32 -5.07
N GLY A 339 36.39 -3.39 -5.33
CA GLY A 339 36.12 -2.82 -6.65
C GLY A 339 35.09 -3.57 -7.49
N GLU A 340 34.52 -4.68 -7.00
CA GLU A 340 33.42 -5.41 -7.64
C GLU A 340 32.07 -4.99 -7.05
N THR A 341 31.10 -4.68 -7.91
CA THR A 341 29.71 -4.47 -7.51
C THR A 341 29.04 -5.81 -7.18
N LEU A 342 28.65 -5.99 -5.92
CA LEU A 342 27.97 -7.20 -5.42
C LEU A 342 26.44 -7.12 -5.55
N LEU A 343 25.89 -5.95 -5.21
CA LEU A 343 24.47 -5.62 -5.34
C LEU A 343 24.32 -4.17 -5.83
N GLN A 344 23.38 -3.94 -6.73
CA GLN A 344 22.97 -2.62 -7.22
C GLN A 344 21.45 -2.55 -7.18
N PHE A 345 20.90 -1.71 -6.31
CA PHE A 345 19.47 -1.57 -6.03
C PHE A 345 18.99 -0.17 -6.40
N ALA A 346 17.68 0.01 -6.61
CA ALA A 346 17.10 1.34 -6.85
C ALA A 346 15.76 1.56 -6.13
N ALA A 347 15.56 2.77 -5.61
CA ALA A 347 14.26 3.29 -5.19
C ALA A 347 13.70 4.16 -6.32
N VAL A 348 12.50 3.83 -6.80
CA VAL A 348 11.85 4.46 -7.96
C VAL A 348 10.42 4.85 -7.61
N TYR A 349 10.25 6.07 -7.13
CA TYR A 349 8.96 6.59 -6.67
C TYR A 349 8.37 7.58 -7.68
N GLY A 350 7.05 7.60 -7.78
CA GLY A 350 6.33 8.48 -8.69
C GLY A 350 6.26 7.95 -10.12
N PHE A 351 5.06 7.96 -10.70
CA PHE A 351 4.79 7.40 -12.04
C PHE A 351 5.71 7.93 -13.17
N ARG A 352 6.20 9.18 -13.07
CA ARG A 352 7.17 9.76 -14.03
C ARG A 352 8.54 9.10 -13.99
N ASN A 353 8.96 8.58 -12.83
CA ASN A 353 10.20 7.80 -12.69
C ASN A 353 9.95 6.33 -13.06
N ILE A 354 8.79 5.76 -12.70
CA ILE A 354 8.35 4.42 -13.14
C ILE A 354 8.35 4.32 -14.67
N GLN A 355 7.77 5.28 -15.39
CA GLN A 355 7.82 5.32 -16.87
C GLN A 355 9.26 5.39 -17.42
N THR A 356 10.17 6.00 -16.68
CA THR A 356 11.60 6.08 -17.06
C THR A 356 12.29 4.74 -16.85
N LEU A 357 12.01 4.04 -15.74
CA LEU A 357 12.43 2.66 -15.48
C LEU A 357 11.90 1.73 -16.58
N VAL A 358 10.59 1.70 -16.85
CA VAL A 358 9.98 0.87 -17.90
C VAL A 358 10.59 1.11 -19.29
N HIS A 359 10.95 2.35 -19.61
CA HIS A 359 11.66 2.67 -20.86
C HIS A 359 13.09 2.10 -20.91
N ARG A 360 13.76 1.95 -19.76
CA ARG A 360 15.04 1.23 -19.65
C ARG A 360 14.84 -0.29 -19.73
N MET A 361 13.81 -0.84 -19.08
CA MET A 361 13.45 -2.26 -19.14
C MET A 361 13.20 -2.73 -20.58
N ARG A 362 12.37 -2.01 -21.34
CA ARG A 362 12.07 -2.29 -22.75
C ARG A 362 13.30 -2.17 -23.70
N LYS A 363 14.44 -1.71 -23.20
CA LYS A 363 15.71 -1.62 -23.92
C LYS A 363 16.75 -2.64 -23.42
N GLY A 364 16.38 -3.55 -22.51
CA GLY A 364 17.31 -4.50 -21.89
C GLY A 364 18.41 -3.80 -21.06
N LYS A 365 18.05 -2.76 -20.29
CA LYS A 365 19.01 -1.95 -19.51
C LYS A 365 18.56 -1.73 -18.07
N VAL A 366 18.53 -2.80 -17.28
CA VAL A 366 18.17 -2.75 -15.86
C VAL A 366 19.35 -3.26 -15.03
N PRO A 367 20.29 -2.40 -14.61
CA PRO A 367 21.47 -2.84 -13.84
C PRO A 367 21.12 -3.18 -12.38
N TYR A 368 19.84 -3.31 -12.05
CA TYR A 368 19.36 -3.44 -10.69
C TYR A 368 18.90 -4.87 -10.40
N GLN A 369 19.36 -5.47 -9.32
CA GLN A 369 18.83 -6.76 -8.86
C GLN A 369 17.52 -6.58 -8.07
N LEU A 370 17.39 -5.48 -7.32
CA LEU A 370 16.14 -5.09 -6.65
C LEU A 370 15.72 -3.68 -7.10
N VAL A 371 14.43 -3.50 -7.35
CA VAL A 371 13.84 -2.16 -7.48
C VAL A 371 12.64 -2.01 -6.55
N GLU A 372 12.72 -1.06 -5.63
CA GLU A 372 11.62 -0.65 -4.77
C GLU A 372 10.76 0.38 -5.52
N VAL A 373 9.48 0.07 -5.75
CA VAL A 373 8.62 0.86 -6.65
C VAL A 373 7.36 1.35 -5.93
N LEU A 374 7.15 2.68 -5.94
CA LEU A 374 5.98 3.34 -5.33
C LEU A 374 5.33 4.31 -6.32
N SER A 375 4.00 4.29 -6.44
CA SER A 375 3.28 5.18 -7.36
C SER A 375 3.32 6.67 -6.97
N CYS A 376 3.42 6.97 -5.68
CA CYS A 376 3.44 8.33 -5.12
C CYS A 376 4.89 8.86 -5.01
N PRO A 377 5.22 10.05 -5.56
CA PRO A 377 6.50 10.72 -5.29
C PRO A 377 6.55 11.12 -3.82
N GLY A 378 7.59 10.74 -3.08
CA GLY A 378 7.67 10.87 -1.61
C GLY A 378 7.18 9.65 -0.81
N GLY A 379 6.81 8.53 -1.46
CA GLY A 379 6.38 7.30 -0.79
C GLY A 379 5.01 7.38 -0.12
N CYS A 380 4.67 6.47 0.80
CA CYS A 380 3.30 6.41 1.34
C CYS A 380 2.92 7.61 2.21
N LEU A 381 3.87 8.34 2.83
CA LEU A 381 3.55 9.58 3.56
C LEU A 381 2.90 10.65 2.66
N SER A 382 3.28 10.72 1.38
CA SER A 382 2.66 11.61 0.38
C SER A 382 1.39 11.06 -0.27
N GLY A 383 0.83 9.97 0.28
CA GLY A 383 -0.37 9.33 -0.21
C GLY A 383 -1.57 10.28 -0.27
N ARG A 384 -2.34 10.21 -1.35
CA ARG A 384 -3.48 11.13 -1.58
C ARG A 384 -4.63 10.95 -0.58
N GLY A 385 -4.65 9.86 0.18
CA GLY A 385 -5.60 9.68 1.28
C GLY A 385 -5.30 10.56 2.51
N GLN A 386 -4.20 11.31 2.52
CA GLN A 386 -3.80 12.15 3.65
C GLN A 386 -3.07 13.44 3.30
N ALA A 387 -2.34 13.47 2.19
CA ALA A 387 -1.46 14.56 1.81
C ALA A 387 -1.95 15.37 0.60
N GLU A 388 -3.20 15.21 0.14
CA GLU A 388 -3.69 15.91 -1.04
C GLU A 388 -3.92 17.41 -0.78
N GLY A 389 -3.26 18.25 -1.59
CA GLY A 389 -3.41 19.71 -1.62
C GLY A 389 -3.92 20.19 -2.98
N GLU A 390 -3.82 21.50 -3.23
CA GLU A 390 -4.43 22.15 -4.39
C GLU A 390 -4.04 21.51 -5.74
N GLY A 391 -5.06 21.27 -6.58
CA GLY A 391 -4.90 20.72 -7.93
C GLY A 391 -4.37 19.29 -7.97
N GLY A 392 -4.65 18.48 -6.94
CA GLY A 392 -4.28 17.06 -6.88
C GLY A 392 -2.77 16.81 -6.70
N ARG A 393 -2.07 17.77 -6.10
CA ARG A 393 -0.64 17.69 -5.78
C ARG A 393 -0.45 17.46 -4.29
N PRO A 394 0.60 16.75 -3.84
CA PRO A 394 0.88 16.64 -2.42
C PRO A 394 1.14 18.01 -1.78
N ASP A 395 0.51 18.28 -0.64
CA ASP A 395 0.86 19.38 0.26
C ASP A 395 2.27 19.11 0.83
N ARG A 396 3.24 19.87 0.33
CA ARG A 396 4.65 19.70 0.70
C ARG A 396 4.93 20.09 2.14
N ALA A 397 4.19 21.03 2.71
CA ALA A 397 4.40 21.46 4.09
C ALA A 397 3.88 20.41 5.07
N LEU A 398 2.73 19.81 4.77
CA LEU A 398 2.19 18.68 5.52
C LEU A 398 3.08 17.43 5.38
N VAL A 399 3.52 17.09 4.16
CA VAL A 399 4.44 15.95 3.94
C VAL A 399 5.76 16.11 4.69
N GLN A 400 6.36 17.30 4.68
CA GLN A 400 7.61 17.56 5.42
C GLN A 400 7.44 17.34 6.93
N GLN A 401 6.36 17.88 7.53
CA GLN A 401 6.05 17.65 8.95
C GLN A 401 5.80 16.17 9.26
N MET A 402 5.13 15.43 8.37
CA MET A 402 4.92 13.99 8.53
C MET A 402 6.23 13.18 8.36
N GLU A 403 7.13 13.59 7.46
CA GLU A 403 8.47 12.99 7.31
C GLU A 403 9.28 13.17 8.62
N GLU A 404 9.20 14.34 9.26
CA GLU A 404 9.85 14.65 10.54
C GLU A 404 9.25 13.85 11.72
N VAL A 405 7.92 13.84 11.87
CA VAL A 405 7.20 13.09 12.91
C VAL A 405 7.38 11.58 12.75
N TYR A 406 7.41 11.05 11.52
CA TYR A 406 7.70 9.64 11.31
C TYR A 406 9.15 9.30 11.66
N SER A 407 10.10 10.17 11.29
CA SER A 407 11.53 9.92 11.50
C SER A 407 11.93 9.90 12.98
N SER A 408 11.21 10.61 13.85
CA SER A 408 11.43 10.65 15.30
C SER A 408 10.93 9.41 16.06
N LEU A 409 10.12 8.55 15.42
CA LEU A 409 9.72 7.26 15.99
C LEU A 409 10.94 6.37 16.24
N SER A 410 10.90 5.65 17.37
CA SER A 410 11.89 4.63 17.70
C SER A 410 11.92 3.50 16.66
N VAL A 411 13.11 2.95 16.42
CA VAL A 411 13.32 1.90 15.41
C VAL A 411 13.32 0.52 16.07
N ARG A 412 12.53 -0.41 15.51
CA ARG A 412 12.58 -1.85 15.83
C ARG A 412 12.76 -2.67 14.56
N LEU A 413 13.80 -3.49 14.56
CA LEU A 413 14.09 -4.43 13.49
C LEU A 413 13.09 -5.61 13.52
N PRO A 414 12.52 -6.05 12.39
CA PRO A 414 11.63 -7.21 12.30
C PRO A 414 12.19 -8.47 12.97
N GLU A 415 13.48 -8.74 12.76
CA GLU A 415 14.23 -9.90 13.24
C GLU A 415 14.39 -9.89 14.77
N ALA A 416 14.41 -8.69 15.37
CA ALA A 416 14.57 -8.49 16.81
C ALA A 416 13.23 -8.47 17.57
N ASN A 417 12.10 -8.62 16.89
CA ASN A 417 10.78 -8.60 17.52
C ASN A 417 10.35 -10.04 17.94
N PRO A 418 10.30 -10.36 19.26
CA PRO A 418 9.92 -11.70 19.71
C PRO A 418 8.47 -12.06 19.38
N GLU A 419 7.58 -11.08 19.19
CA GLU A 419 6.20 -11.31 18.75
C GLU A 419 6.13 -11.90 17.34
N VAL A 420 7.03 -11.48 16.45
CA VAL A 420 7.10 -11.98 15.06
C VAL A 420 7.54 -13.44 15.06
N GLN A 421 8.59 -13.77 15.82
CA GLN A 421 9.08 -15.14 15.98
C GLN A 421 8.02 -16.06 16.58
N ARG A 422 7.36 -15.62 17.66
CA ARG A 422 6.24 -16.36 18.26
C ARG A 422 5.10 -16.59 17.27
N LEU A 423 4.76 -15.62 16.43
CA LEU A 423 3.73 -15.79 15.40
C LEU A 423 4.19 -16.74 14.27
N TYR A 424 5.46 -16.75 13.87
CA TYR A 424 5.94 -17.78 12.95
C TYR A 424 5.70 -19.20 13.51
N GLU A 425 5.90 -19.41 14.81
CA GLU A 425 5.64 -20.68 15.49
C GLU A 425 4.12 -20.95 15.69
N ASP A 426 3.45 -20.10 16.49
CA ASP A 426 2.06 -20.28 16.96
C ASP A 426 1.00 -20.14 15.84
N TRP A 427 1.24 -19.27 14.85
CA TRP A 427 0.29 -19.00 13.76
C TRP A 427 0.66 -19.75 12.48
N LEU A 428 1.94 -19.69 12.08
CA LEU A 428 2.38 -20.09 10.74
C LEU A 428 3.08 -21.46 10.69
N GLU A 429 3.21 -22.19 11.81
CA GLU A 429 3.79 -23.54 11.85
C GLU A 429 5.28 -23.60 11.41
N GLY A 430 6.00 -22.49 11.60
CA GLY A 430 7.43 -22.30 11.32
C GLY A 430 7.72 -21.53 10.03
N GLU A 431 8.87 -20.84 9.98
CA GLU A 431 9.26 -19.93 8.87
C GLU A 431 9.30 -20.59 7.48
N GLY A 432 9.56 -21.90 7.41
CA GLY A 432 9.64 -22.66 6.16
C GLY A 432 8.38 -23.46 5.80
N SER A 433 7.25 -23.23 6.48
CA SER A 433 6.06 -24.08 6.33
C SER A 433 5.29 -23.81 5.01
N PRO A 434 4.47 -24.77 4.55
CA PRO A 434 3.50 -24.52 3.48
C PRO A 434 2.49 -23.42 3.84
N ARG A 435 2.23 -23.20 5.14
CA ARG A 435 1.29 -22.19 5.65
C ARG A 435 1.83 -20.78 5.45
N VAL A 436 3.14 -20.54 5.61
CA VAL A 436 3.78 -19.27 5.24
C VAL A 436 3.47 -18.91 3.78
N GLN A 437 3.62 -19.85 2.86
CA GLN A 437 3.33 -19.61 1.44
C GLN A 437 1.84 -19.34 1.15
N GLN A 438 0.92 -20.00 1.86
CA GLN A 438 -0.52 -19.78 1.68
C GLN A 438 -0.99 -18.45 2.29
N THR A 439 -0.42 -18.07 3.43
CA THR A 439 -0.90 -16.95 4.26
C THR A 439 -0.17 -15.65 4.00
N LEU A 440 1.14 -15.69 3.73
CA LEU A 440 2.00 -14.49 3.57
C LEU A 440 2.41 -14.19 2.12
N HIS A 441 2.14 -15.09 1.16
CA HIS A 441 2.44 -14.85 -0.25
C HIS A 441 1.17 -14.77 -1.11
N THR A 442 1.32 -14.21 -2.31
CA THR A 442 0.27 -14.09 -3.34
C THR A 442 0.87 -14.20 -4.74
N HIS A 443 0.03 -14.14 -5.76
CA HIS A 443 0.42 -14.16 -7.17
C HIS A 443 -0.17 -12.96 -7.92
N TYR A 444 0.38 -12.65 -9.10
CA TYR A 444 -0.02 -11.52 -9.93
C TYR A 444 -0.41 -12.00 -11.32
N ASN A 445 -1.48 -11.43 -11.86
CA ASN A 445 -2.17 -11.95 -13.03
C ASN A 445 -1.85 -11.13 -14.30
N ASN A 446 -1.69 -11.83 -15.43
CA ASN A 446 -1.49 -11.20 -16.73
C ASN A 446 -2.83 -10.92 -17.41
N HIS A 447 -3.33 -9.69 -17.29
CA HIS A 447 -4.61 -9.27 -17.89
C HIS A 447 -4.51 -8.84 -19.37
N THR A 448 -3.30 -8.76 -19.93
CA THR A 448 -3.11 -8.58 -21.38
C THR A 448 -3.32 -9.91 -22.11
N GLN A 449 -4.20 -9.92 -23.12
CA GLN A 449 -4.49 -11.08 -23.97
C GLN A 449 -3.22 -11.75 -24.53
N SER A 450 -3.38 -13.05 -24.84
CA SER A 450 -2.36 -14.01 -25.32
C SER A 450 -1.20 -13.39 -26.11
N PRO A 451 0.04 -13.81 -25.85
CA PRO A 451 1.18 -13.29 -26.58
C PRO A 451 1.00 -13.53 -28.08
N SER A 452 1.15 -12.46 -28.86
CA SER A 452 1.71 -12.66 -30.20
C SER A 452 3.07 -13.36 -30.01
N ASN A 453 3.36 -14.38 -30.82
CA ASN A 453 4.50 -15.31 -30.64
C ASN A 453 5.91 -14.66 -30.70
N THR A 454 6.02 -13.33 -30.66
CA THR A 454 7.20 -12.62 -30.19
C THR A 454 7.45 -12.89 -28.71
N PRO A 455 8.62 -13.43 -28.33
CA PRO A 455 9.11 -13.30 -26.96
C PRO A 455 9.09 -11.83 -26.54
N GLY A 456 8.73 -11.55 -25.30
CA GLY A 456 9.03 -10.24 -24.71
C GLY A 456 10.55 -10.00 -24.77
N PRO A 457 11.01 -8.74 -24.83
CA PRO A 457 12.45 -8.49 -24.80
C PRO A 457 13.00 -9.04 -23.48
N ASP A 458 13.96 -9.97 -23.57
CA ASP A 458 14.70 -10.46 -22.41
C ASP A 458 15.25 -9.25 -21.65
N ILE A 459 14.84 -9.10 -20.39
CA ILE A 459 15.42 -8.09 -19.51
C ILE A 459 16.82 -8.60 -19.18
N GLN A 460 17.82 -8.15 -19.93
CA GLN A 460 19.21 -8.37 -19.58
C GLN A 460 19.56 -7.49 -18.37
N TRP A 461 20.01 -8.14 -17.29
CA TRP A 461 20.47 -7.54 -16.03
C TRP A 461 21.99 -7.65 -15.90
#